data_AF-A0A7S1M9G2-F1
#
_entry.id   AF-A0A7S1M9G2-F1
#
_cell.length_a   1.000
_cell.length_b   1.000
_cell.length_c   1.000
_cell.angle_alpha   90.00
_cell.angle_beta   90.00
_cell.angle_gamma   90.00
#
_symmetry.space_group_name_H-M   'P 1'
#
loop_
_entity.id
_entity.type
_entity.pdbx_description
1 polymer ?
#
loop_
_entity_poly.entity_id
_entity_poly.type
_entity_poly.pdbx_seq_one_letter_code
_entity_poly.pdbx_strand_id
1 'polypeptide(L)'
;QTWPPLEAALYVLSGGAFHPRQHGRDGEPAAPAGSEEEPLVSVVCPTCERRQHFHPQLYACFEAQEYRRKELVVVDTGSRPSPFLQELAREDPRVIYRFFDVDDLREGITVRAGKRSWSLGLKRNIACCLARGEAIAHFDDDDVYAPHYLSTMVPRLLRASRTSG
;
A
#
# COMPACT_ATOMS: atom_id res chain seq x y z
N GLN A 1 -12.18 25.83 -0.46
CA GLN A 1 -11.82 24.79 -1.45
C GLN A 1 -12.47 23.49 -1.03
N THR A 2 -13.21 22.82 -1.91
CA THR A 2 -13.89 21.55 -1.64
C THR A 2 -12.97 20.37 -1.97
N TRP A 3 -13.02 19.31 -1.15
CA TRP A 3 -12.29 18.07 -1.43
C TRP A 3 -13.12 17.13 -2.31
N PRO A 4 -12.48 16.27 -3.13
CA PRO A 4 -13.15 15.12 -3.73
C PRO A 4 -13.85 14.27 -2.66
N PRO A 5 -15.02 13.67 -2.95
CA PRO A 5 -15.79 12.88 -1.97
C PRO A 5 -14.98 11.75 -1.31
N LEU A 6 -14.12 11.08 -2.07
CA LEU A 6 -13.26 10.00 -1.54
C LEU A 6 -12.22 10.52 -0.54
N GLU A 7 -11.56 11.64 -0.85
CA GLU A 7 -10.58 12.27 0.04
C GLU A 7 -11.24 12.71 1.36
N ALA A 8 -12.42 13.33 1.28
CA ALA A 8 -13.22 13.70 2.44
C ALA A 8 -13.63 12.49 3.28
N ALA A 9 -14.09 11.41 2.63
CA ALA A 9 -14.47 10.19 3.31
C ALA A 9 -13.28 9.56 4.04
N LEU A 10 -12.11 9.46 3.40
CA LEU A 10 -10.91 8.89 4.01
C LEU A 10 -10.43 9.69 5.23
N TYR A 11 -10.47 11.02 5.15
CA TYR A 11 -10.14 11.86 6.29
C TYR A 11 -11.12 11.70 7.46
N VAL A 12 -12.42 11.68 7.17
CA VAL A 12 -13.44 11.48 8.22
C VAL A 12 -13.35 10.08 8.83
N LEU A 13 -13.25 9.04 8.01
CA LEU A 13 -13.18 7.64 8.47
C LEU A 13 -11.88 7.34 9.23
N SER A 14 -10.79 8.02 8.90
CA SER A 14 -9.55 7.94 9.66
C SER A 14 -9.57 8.76 10.96
N GLY A 15 -10.63 9.53 11.22
CA GLY A 15 -10.73 10.44 12.36
C GLY A 15 -9.72 11.59 12.29
N GLY A 16 -9.34 11.99 11.08
CA GLY A 16 -8.35 13.02 10.79
C GLY A 16 -6.89 12.55 10.80
N ALA A 17 -6.62 11.30 11.18
CA ALA A 17 -5.25 10.77 11.22
C ALA A 17 -4.65 10.53 9.83
N PHE A 18 -5.47 10.30 8.80
CA PHE A 18 -5.03 10.34 7.40
C PHE A 18 -5.55 11.60 6.70
N HIS A 19 -4.63 12.47 6.28
CA HIS A 19 -4.94 13.63 5.45
C HIS A 19 -4.42 13.40 4.03
N PRO A 20 -5.30 13.20 3.02
CA PRO A 20 -4.88 12.81 1.65
C PRO A 20 -3.83 13.73 1.02
N ARG A 21 -3.88 15.04 1.29
CA ARG A 21 -2.92 16.01 0.73
C ARG A 21 -1.62 16.19 1.52
N GLN A 22 -1.56 15.75 2.78
CA GLN A 22 -0.36 15.89 3.62
C GLN A 22 0.38 14.56 3.72
N HIS A 23 -0.37 13.46 3.79
CA HIS A 23 0.16 12.11 3.82
C HIS A 23 0.19 11.45 2.44
N GLY A 24 -0.33 12.15 1.42
CA GLY A 24 -0.25 11.76 0.02
C GLY A 24 1.19 11.64 -0.47
N ARG A 25 1.33 11.49 -1.78
CA ARG A 25 2.65 11.47 -2.42
C ARG A 25 3.01 12.87 -2.89
N ASP A 26 4.09 13.41 -2.34
CA ASP A 26 4.78 14.56 -2.90
C ASP A 26 5.72 14.12 -4.04
N GLY A 27 5.85 14.93 -5.08
CA GLY A 27 6.84 14.76 -6.15
C GLY A 27 6.43 13.91 -7.36
N GLU A 28 7.15 14.10 -8.46
CA GLU A 28 7.02 13.31 -9.69
C GLU A 28 7.38 11.84 -9.42
N PRO A 29 6.71 10.88 -10.10
CA PRO A 29 7.04 9.46 -9.92
C PRO A 29 8.51 9.23 -10.29
N ALA A 30 9.22 8.46 -9.47
CA ALA A 30 10.44 7.83 -9.97
C ALA A 30 10.05 6.99 -11.19
N ALA A 31 10.72 7.22 -12.32
CA ALA A 31 10.42 6.49 -13.55
C ALA A 31 10.61 4.99 -13.28
N PRO A 32 9.54 4.18 -13.31
CA PRO A 32 9.68 2.77 -13.03
C PRO A 32 10.45 2.11 -14.18
N ALA A 33 11.32 1.14 -13.85
CA ALA A 33 11.98 0.34 -14.87
C ALA A 33 10.92 -0.48 -15.65
N GLY A 34 10.99 -0.48 -16.98
CA GLY A 34 10.03 -1.15 -17.86
C GLY A 34 9.73 -0.34 -19.13
N SER A 35 9.03 -0.93 -20.09
CA SER A 35 8.50 -0.16 -21.23
C SER A 35 7.30 0.67 -20.77
N GLU A 36 7.08 1.84 -21.39
CA GLU A 36 5.88 2.65 -21.13
C GLU A 36 4.58 1.93 -21.55
N GLU A 37 4.68 0.87 -22.35
CA GLU A 37 3.55 0.05 -22.78
C GLU A 37 3.01 -0.86 -21.67
N GLU A 38 3.80 -1.15 -20.63
CA GLU A 38 3.32 -1.88 -19.45
C GLU A 38 2.70 -0.92 -18.44
N PRO A 39 1.46 -1.15 -17.95
CA PRO A 39 0.87 -0.29 -16.92
C PRO A 39 1.61 -0.39 -15.60
N LEU A 40 1.68 0.69 -14.84
CA LEU A 40 2.23 0.63 -13.48
C LEU A 40 1.31 -0.20 -12.59
N VAL A 41 1.89 -1.13 -11.83
CA VAL A 41 1.18 -1.93 -10.83
C VAL A 41 1.54 -1.44 -9.43
N SER A 42 0.55 -1.02 -8.65
CA SER A 42 0.72 -0.75 -7.22
C SER A 42 0.45 -2.00 -6.41
N VAL A 43 1.50 -2.59 -5.86
CA VAL A 43 1.39 -3.63 -4.83
C VAL A 43 1.07 -2.94 -3.52
N VAL A 44 -0.10 -3.21 -2.93
CA VAL A 44 -0.54 -2.57 -1.69
C VAL A 44 -0.56 -3.58 -0.54
N CYS A 45 -0.01 -3.20 0.61
CA CYS A 45 0.04 -4.05 1.79
C CYS A 45 -0.34 -3.26 3.06
N PRO A 46 -1.51 -3.55 3.68
CA PRO A 46 -1.85 -3.05 4.99
C PRO A 46 -1.26 -3.94 6.10
N THR A 47 -0.42 -3.37 6.96
CA THR A 47 0.25 -4.11 8.04
C THR A 47 0.05 -3.45 9.41
N CYS A 48 0.73 -3.96 10.44
CA CYS A 48 0.78 -3.37 11.77
C CYS A 48 2.08 -3.72 12.51
N GLU A 49 2.34 -3.01 13.60
CA GLU A 49 3.55 -3.17 14.43
C GLU A 49 3.84 -4.63 14.83
N ARG A 50 2.81 -5.43 15.15
CA ARG A 50 2.99 -6.83 15.58
C ARG A 50 3.48 -7.75 14.44
N ARG A 51 3.26 -7.35 13.19
CA ARG A 51 3.62 -8.10 11.97
C ARG A 51 4.94 -7.64 11.38
N GLN A 52 5.69 -6.77 12.07
CA GLN A 52 6.96 -6.24 11.58
C GLN A 52 8.00 -7.30 11.21
N HIS A 53 7.94 -8.49 11.81
CA HIS A 53 8.82 -9.60 11.48
C HIS A 53 8.60 -10.17 10.07
N PHE A 54 7.43 -9.92 9.45
CA PHE A 54 7.14 -10.32 8.06
C PHE A 54 7.58 -9.28 7.02
N HIS A 55 7.92 -8.06 7.42
CA HIS A 55 8.25 -6.99 6.47
C HIS A 55 9.43 -7.31 5.52
N PRO A 56 10.51 -7.98 5.97
CA PRO A 56 11.56 -8.44 5.06
C PRO A 56 11.05 -9.44 4.02
N GLN A 57 10.16 -10.36 4.41
CA GLN A 57 9.56 -11.34 3.48
C GLN A 57 8.66 -10.66 2.46
N LEU A 58 7.81 -9.72 2.89
CA LEU A 58 6.99 -8.90 2.00
C LEU A 58 7.85 -8.22 0.92
N TYR A 59 8.95 -7.59 1.33
CA TYR A 59 9.83 -6.92 0.38
C TYR A 59 10.53 -7.92 -0.54
N ALA A 60 11.03 -9.05 -0.03
CA ALA A 60 11.64 -10.09 -0.86
C ALA A 60 10.66 -10.60 -1.94
N CYS A 61 9.39 -10.81 -1.58
CA CYS A 61 8.34 -11.20 -2.54
C CYS A 61 8.09 -10.10 -3.58
N PHE A 62 8.02 -8.83 -3.15
CA PHE A 62 7.86 -7.69 -4.05
C PHE A 62 9.04 -7.58 -5.01
N GLU A 63 10.27 -7.59 -4.50
CA GLU A 63 11.49 -7.44 -5.26
C GLU A 63 11.62 -8.52 -6.32
N ALA A 64 11.37 -9.79 -5.92
CA ALA A 64 11.47 -10.96 -6.79
C ALA A 64 10.46 -10.98 -7.94
N GLN A 65 9.43 -10.13 -7.96
CA GLN A 65 8.49 -10.11 -9.09
C GLN A 65 9.20 -9.79 -10.40
N GLU A 66 8.97 -10.59 -11.43
CA GLU A 66 9.54 -10.39 -12.77
C GLU A 66 8.93 -9.16 -13.46
N TYR A 67 7.70 -8.80 -13.09
CA TYR A 67 7.04 -7.57 -13.56
C TYR A 67 7.82 -6.34 -13.10
N ARG A 68 8.36 -5.57 -14.04
CA ARG A 68 9.32 -4.50 -13.73
C ARG A 68 8.64 -3.21 -13.27
N ARG A 69 7.54 -2.84 -13.92
CA ARG A 69 6.84 -1.58 -13.69
C ARG A 69 5.90 -1.67 -12.47
N LYS A 70 6.50 -1.74 -11.28
CA LYS A 70 5.78 -1.94 -10.01
C LYS A 70 6.28 -0.99 -8.92
N GLU A 71 5.39 -0.70 -7.98
CA GLU A 71 5.68 0.01 -6.74
C GLU A 71 5.05 -0.74 -5.55
N LEU A 72 5.60 -0.56 -4.36
CA LEU A 72 5.10 -1.14 -3.12
C LEU A 72 4.56 -0.03 -2.23
N VAL A 73 3.29 -0.10 -1.84
CA VAL A 73 2.63 0.85 -0.94
C VAL A 73 2.29 0.13 0.35
N VAL A 74 2.94 0.52 1.44
CA VAL A 74 2.71 -0.07 2.76
C VAL A 74 2.05 0.94 3.69
N VAL A 75 0.88 0.57 4.22
CA VAL A 75 0.18 1.30 5.28
C VAL A 75 0.35 0.54 6.59
N ASP A 76 1.20 1.06 7.46
CA ASP A 76 1.56 0.46 8.75
C ASP A 76 0.89 1.23 9.90
N THR A 77 0.44 0.48 10.91
CA THR A 77 -0.32 0.99 12.05
C THR A 77 0.18 0.39 13.35
N GLY A 78 0.27 1.20 14.39
CA GLY A 78 0.68 0.72 15.71
C GLY A 78 1.12 1.86 16.60
N SER A 79 2.06 1.59 17.50
CA SER A 79 2.71 2.60 18.33
C SER A 79 4.13 2.92 17.85
N ARG A 80 4.77 1.98 17.15
CA ARG A 80 6.11 2.14 16.59
C ARG A 80 6.14 1.79 15.10
N PRO A 81 6.82 2.60 14.27
CA PRO A 81 7.03 2.26 12.87
C PRO A 81 8.01 1.10 12.73
N SER A 82 7.95 0.45 11.57
CA SER A 82 8.90 -0.57 11.13
C SER A 82 10.25 0.05 10.79
N PRO A 83 11.34 -0.23 11.52
CA PRO A 83 12.66 0.28 11.19
C PRO A 83 13.11 -0.15 9.79
N PHE A 84 12.85 -1.43 9.45
CA PHE A 84 13.16 -2.01 8.14
C PHE A 84 12.50 -1.24 6.99
N LEU A 85 11.19 -0.99 7.06
CA LEU A 85 10.47 -0.29 5.98
C LEU A 85 10.84 1.20 5.92
N GLN A 86 11.18 1.81 7.06
CA GLN A 86 11.67 3.19 7.09
C GLN A 86 13.01 3.34 6.38
N GLU A 87 13.94 2.44 6.62
CA GLU A 87 15.24 2.42 5.93
C GLU A 87 15.06 2.12 4.45
N LEU A 88 14.32 1.05 4.15
CA LEU A 88 14.05 0.64 2.78
C LEU A 88 13.38 1.73 1.94
N ALA A 89 12.41 2.47 2.47
CA ALA A 89 11.75 3.56 1.73
C ALA A 89 12.66 4.76 1.45
N ARG A 90 13.83 4.88 2.11
CA ARG A 90 14.87 5.87 1.78
C ARG A 90 15.78 5.38 0.65
N GLU A 91 15.96 4.07 0.54
CA GLU A 91 16.90 3.44 -0.40
C GLU A 91 16.24 3.03 -1.71
N ASP A 92 15.03 2.46 -1.66
CA ASP A 92 14.26 2.02 -2.82
C ASP A 92 13.11 3.00 -3.11
N PRO A 93 13.22 3.83 -4.15
CA PRO A 93 12.19 4.83 -4.47
C PRO A 93 10.86 4.21 -4.93
N ARG A 94 10.82 2.90 -5.19
CA ARG A 94 9.57 2.17 -5.49
C ARG A 94 8.76 1.86 -4.23
N VAL A 95 9.33 2.05 -3.04
CA VAL A 95 8.70 1.72 -1.75
C VAL A 95 8.12 2.98 -1.11
N ILE A 96 6.81 2.98 -0.93
CA ILE A 96 6.04 4.06 -0.31
C ILE A 96 5.51 3.56 1.02
N TYR A 97 6.24 3.93 2.07
CA TYR A 97 5.89 3.60 3.43
C TYR A 97 5.16 4.76 4.12
N ARG A 98 4.02 4.47 4.75
CA ARG A 98 3.28 5.40 5.61
C ARG A 98 2.91 4.71 6.92
N PHE A 99 3.41 5.28 8.02
CA PHE A 99 3.10 4.84 9.37
C PHE A 99 2.08 5.78 10.01
N PHE A 100 1.13 5.21 10.75
CA PHE A 100 0.14 5.94 11.53
C PHE A 100 0.08 5.41 12.96
N ASP A 101 0.16 6.32 13.93
CA ASP A 101 0.03 6.00 15.36
C ASP A 101 -1.45 5.81 15.76
N VAL A 102 -2.02 4.71 15.26
CA VAL A 102 -3.41 4.24 15.43
C VAL A 102 -3.40 2.73 15.66
N ASP A 103 -4.42 2.21 16.32
CA ASP A 103 -4.56 0.77 16.58
C ASP A 103 -5.12 0.00 15.37
N ASP A 104 -4.82 -1.29 15.30
CA ASP A 104 -5.38 -2.20 14.28
C ASP A 104 -6.67 -2.86 14.82
N LEU A 105 -7.80 -2.66 14.14
CA LEU A 105 -9.09 -3.27 14.52
C LEU A 105 -9.17 -4.78 14.23
N ARG A 106 -8.32 -5.32 13.35
CA ARG A 106 -8.38 -6.75 12.98
C ARG A 106 -8.16 -7.69 14.16
N GLU A 107 -7.41 -7.25 15.14
CA GLU A 107 -6.81 -8.14 16.12
C GLU A 107 -7.64 -8.31 17.41
N GLY A 108 -8.85 -7.74 17.49
CA GLY A 108 -9.68 -7.83 18.70
C GLY A 108 -8.99 -7.29 19.97
N ILE A 109 -7.93 -6.49 19.79
CA ILE A 109 -7.07 -5.99 20.86
C ILE A 109 -7.79 -4.87 21.62
N THR A 110 -7.49 -4.79 22.91
CA THR A 110 -7.70 -3.61 23.76
C THR A 110 -7.23 -2.35 23.04
N VAL A 111 -8.20 -1.61 22.48
CA VAL A 111 -7.97 -0.28 21.94
C VAL A 111 -7.33 0.58 23.03
N ARG A 112 -6.17 1.17 22.75
CA ARG A 112 -5.51 2.09 23.68
C ARG A 112 -6.51 3.20 23.98
N ALA A 113 -6.73 3.49 25.27
CA ALA A 113 -7.72 4.49 25.67
C ALA A 113 -7.48 5.82 24.94
N GLY A 114 -8.51 6.32 24.25
CA GLY A 114 -8.43 7.57 23.48
C GLY A 114 -7.72 7.49 22.13
N LYS A 115 -7.20 6.33 21.71
CA LYS A 115 -6.65 6.14 20.36
C LYS A 115 -7.71 5.64 19.39
N ARG A 116 -7.55 6.02 18.13
CA ARG A 116 -8.37 5.51 17.01
C ARG A 116 -7.88 4.13 16.62
N SER A 117 -8.81 3.32 16.12
CA SER A 117 -8.50 2.01 15.57
C SER A 117 -8.99 1.94 14.13
N TRP A 118 -8.15 1.44 13.23
CA TRP A 118 -8.46 1.36 11.81
C TRP A 118 -8.76 -0.07 11.38
N SER A 119 -9.81 -0.23 10.56
CA SER A 119 -10.15 -1.51 9.97
C SER A 119 -9.20 -1.86 8.83
N LEU A 120 -9.14 -3.14 8.48
CA LEU A 120 -8.43 -3.58 7.28
C LEU A 120 -8.91 -2.84 6.02
N GLY A 121 -10.23 -2.68 5.89
CA GLY A 121 -10.84 -1.98 4.75
C GLY A 121 -10.40 -0.52 4.67
N LEU A 122 -10.36 0.19 5.79
CA LEU A 122 -9.87 1.57 5.81
C LEU A 122 -8.40 1.64 5.39
N LYS A 123 -7.55 0.76 5.92
CA LYS A 123 -6.13 0.69 5.54
C LYS A 123 -5.93 0.41 4.05
N ARG A 124 -6.71 -0.52 3.48
CA ARG A 124 -6.71 -0.81 2.03
C ARG A 124 -7.13 0.41 1.23
N ASN A 125 -8.19 1.11 1.62
CA ASN A 125 -8.63 2.32 0.91
C ASN A 125 -7.59 3.45 0.97
N ILE A 126 -6.90 3.61 2.10
CA ILE A 126 -5.78 4.55 2.21
C ILE A 126 -4.64 4.14 1.29
N ALA A 127 -4.28 2.85 1.26
CA ALA A 127 -3.22 2.35 0.36
C ALA A 127 -3.60 2.57 -1.12
N CYS A 128 -4.86 2.35 -1.50
CA CYS A 128 -5.36 2.66 -2.85
C CYS A 128 -5.32 4.16 -3.16
N CYS A 129 -5.62 5.02 -2.18
CA CYS A 129 -5.50 6.48 -2.35
C CYS A 129 -4.04 6.92 -2.57
N LEU A 130 -3.07 6.17 -2.03
CA LEU A 130 -1.65 6.42 -2.18
C LEU A 130 -1.05 5.77 -3.44
N ALA A 131 -1.74 4.81 -4.04
CA ALA A 131 -1.32 4.09 -5.24
C ALA A 131 -1.34 4.99 -6.48
N ARG A 132 -0.38 4.78 -7.40
CA ARG A 132 -0.36 5.44 -8.72
C ARG A 132 -0.58 4.49 -9.89
N GLY A 133 -0.58 3.19 -9.63
CA GLY A 133 -0.73 2.16 -10.64
C GLY A 133 -2.13 2.13 -11.24
N GLU A 134 -2.20 1.78 -12.51
CA GLU A 134 -3.46 1.52 -13.22
C GLU A 134 -4.09 0.21 -12.74
N ALA A 135 -3.26 -0.72 -12.22
CA ALA A 135 -3.69 -1.93 -11.56
C ALA A 135 -3.19 -1.97 -10.10
N ILE A 136 -4.02 -2.54 -9.22
CA ILE A 136 -3.71 -2.73 -7.81
C ILE A 136 -3.62 -4.23 -7.52
N ALA A 137 -2.50 -4.65 -6.92
CA ALA A 137 -2.32 -6.00 -6.40
C ALA A 137 -2.27 -5.96 -4.88
N HIS A 138 -3.17 -6.69 -4.21
CA HIS A 138 -3.14 -6.80 -2.75
C HIS A 138 -2.16 -7.88 -2.33
N PHE A 139 -1.15 -7.53 -1.55
CA PHE A 139 -0.27 -8.48 -0.87
C PHE A 139 -0.58 -8.47 0.63
N ASP A 140 -0.64 -9.66 1.22
CA ASP A 140 -0.56 -9.82 2.66
C ASP A 140 0.92 -10.05 3.05
N ASP A 141 1.36 -9.48 4.18
CA ASP A 141 2.79 -9.50 4.55
C ASP A 141 3.31 -10.90 4.94
N ASP A 142 2.43 -11.80 5.37
CA ASP A 142 2.71 -13.17 5.79
C ASP A 142 2.59 -14.22 4.67
N ASP A 143 2.17 -13.80 3.48
CA ASP A 143 2.07 -14.66 2.31
C ASP A 143 3.39 -14.76 1.54
N VAL A 144 3.48 -15.80 0.71
CA VAL A 144 4.59 -15.99 -0.25
C VAL A 144 4.04 -15.86 -1.67
N TYR A 145 4.60 -14.92 -2.43
CA TYR A 145 4.22 -14.68 -3.83
C TYR A 145 5.34 -15.15 -4.76
N ALA A 146 5.01 -16.01 -5.73
CA ALA A 146 5.99 -16.49 -6.72
C ALA A 146 6.49 -15.35 -7.62
N PRO A 147 7.73 -15.41 -8.14
CA PRO A 147 8.31 -14.36 -9.01
C PRO A 147 7.45 -13.98 -10.23
N HIS A 148 6.72 -14.94 -10.79
CA HIS A 148 5.88 -14.74 -11.98
C HIS A 148 4.43 -14.36 -11.65
N TYR A 149 4.09 -14.07 -10.38
CA TYR A 149 2.72 -13.80 -9.96
C TYR A 149 2.13 -12.58 -10.70
N LEU A 150 2.79 -11.42 -10.64
CA LEU A 150 2.31 -10.22 -11.32
C LEU A 150 2.31 -10.36 -12.85
N SER A 151 3.37 -10.93 -13.43
CA SER A 151 3.46 -11.15 -14.88
C SER A 151 2.39 -12.12 -15.41
N THR A 152 1.90 -13.03 -14.56
CA THR A 152 0.78 -13.93 -14.90
C THR A 152 -0.58 -13.25 -14.76
N MET A 153 -0.78 -12.48 -13.69
CA MET A 153 -2.10 -11.94 -13.32
C MET A 153 -2.46 -10.68 -14.10
N VAL A 154 -1.52 -9.74 -14.28
CA VAL A 154 -1.79 -8.42 -14.86
C VAL A 154 -2.32 -8.51 -16.30
N PRO A 155 -1.70 -9.28 -17.23
CA PRO A 155 -2.22 -9.39 -18.59
C PRO A 155 -3.63 -9.97 -18.65
N ARG A 156 -4.00 -10.86 -17.72
CA ARG A 156 -5.35 -11.44 -17.66
C ARG A 156 -6.39 -10.41 -17.22
N LEU A 157 -6.05 -9.60 -16.23
CA LEU A 157 -6.89 -8.50 -15.76
C LEU A 157 -7.18 -7.49 -16.89
N LEU A 158 -6.15 -7.07 -17.61
CA LEU A 158 -6.26 -6.07 -18.69
C LEU A 158 -7.04 -6.58 -19.92
N ARG A 159 -7.00 -7.90 -20.19
CA ARG A 159 -7.81 -8.51 -21.25
C ARG A 159 -9.29 -8.49 -20.87
N ALA A 160 -9.62 -8.82 -19.63
CA ALA A 160 -10.99 -8.81 -19.15
C ALA A 160 -11.61 -7.40 -19.23
N SER A 161 -10.88 -6.36 -18.84
CA SER A 161 -11.36 -4.97 -18.87
C SER A 161 -11.63 -4.44 -20.29
N ARG A 162 -10.95 -4.98 -21.31
CA ARG A 162 -11.15 -4.61 -22.72
C ARG A 162 -12.32 -5.32 -23.41
N THR A 163 -12.82 -6.40 -22.83
CA THR A 163 -13.91 -7.21 -23.43
C THR A 163 -15.30 -6.79 -22.93
N SER A 164 -15.36 -5.85 -21.99
CA SER A 164 -16.60 -5.33 -21.38
C SER A 164 -17.04 -3.97 -21.93
N GLY A 165 -16.46 -3.54 -23.07
CA GLY A 165 -16.81 -2.32 -23.79
C GLY A 165 -17.67 -2.59 -25.02
#